data_AF-A0A7S2U4W1-F1
#
_entry.id   AF-A0A7S2U4W1-F1
#
_cell.length_a   1.000
_cell.length_b   1.000
_cell.length_c   1.000
_cell.angle_alpha   90.00
_cell.angle_beta   90.00
_cell.angle_gamma   90.00
#
_symmetry.space_group_name_H-M   'P 1'
#
loop_
_entity.id
_entity.type
_entity.pdbx_description
1 polymer ?
#
loop_
_entity_poly.entity_id
_entity_poly.type
_entity_poly.pdbx_seq_one_letter_code
_entity_poly.pdbx_strand_id
1 'polypeptide(L)'
;RYGTRELTYNNRWKYTFADVVYITDMTSKREITCWALPGSGLDVEKHSISAKAEAEHKEACRHILNDNTMWTSHTVIVVDQSGSMRKTDVEGGATRSDAVWL
;
A
#
# COMPACT_ATOMS: atom_id res chain seq x y z
N ARG A 1 12.34 18.55 15.40
CA ARG A 1 13.63 17.84 15.23
C ARG A 1 13.52 17.06 13.94
N TYR A 2 14.26 17.46 12.90
CA TYR A 2 14.22 16.81 11.59
C TYR A 2 14.99 15.49 11.69
N GLY A 3 14.45 14.43 11.08
CA GLY A 3 14.92 13.05 11.19
C GLY A 3 16.40 12.83 10.89
N THR A 4 16.91 11.66 11.25
CA THR A 4 18.25 11.20 10.89
C THR A 4 18.40 11.18 9.36
N ARG A 5 19.40 11.90 8.83
CA ARG A 5 19.66 12.01 7.38
C ARG A 5 20.77 11.05 6.99
N GLU A 6 20.47 10.15 6.07
CA GLU A 6 21.43 9.21 5.49
C GLU A 6 21.44 9.35 3.97
N LEU A 7 22.64 9.33 3.36
CA LEU A 7 22.76 9.26 1.91
C LEU A 7 22.47 7.82 1.48
N THR A 8 21.59 7.64 0.49
CA THR A 8 21.28 6.32 -0.07
C THR A 8 21.85 6.17 -1.48
N TYR A 9 21.75 4.95 -2.03
CA TYR A 9 22.13 4.65 -3.40
C TYR A 9 21.45 5.59 -4.42
N ASN A 10 22.11 5.85 -5.55
CA ASN A 10 21.64 6.74 -6.61
C ASN A 10 21.36 8.17 -6.19
N ASN A 11 22.19 8.77 -5.33
CA ASN A 11 22.11 10.21 -5.05
C ASN A 11 20.69 10.55 -4.55
N ARG A 12 20.32 10.01 -3.39
CA ARG A 12 19.00 10.19 -2.77
C ARG A 12 19.18 10.37 -1.28
N TRP A 13 18.22 11.04 -0.66
CA TRP A 13 18.22 11.24 0.79
C TRP A 13 17.19 10.32 1.43
N LYS A 14 17.59 9.72 2.55
CA LYS A 14 16.69 9.02 3.45
C LYS A 14 16.48 9.83 4.72
N TYR A 15 15.23 9.97 5.12
CA TYR A 15 14.81 10.60 6.36
C TYR A 15 13.93 9.63 7.14
N THR A 16 14.05 9.61 8.45
CA THR A 16 13.08 8.96 9.32
C THR A 16 12.37 10.02 10.16
N PHE A 17 11.06 10.16 10.00
CA PHE A 17 10.26 11.12 10.76
C PHE A 17 8.92 10.51 11.15
N ALA A 18 8.56 10.63 12.43
CA ALA A 18 7.34 10.07 13.00
C ALA A 18 7.15 8.59 12.60
N ASP A 19 8.19 7.79 12.78
CA ASP A 19 8.23 6.36 12.45
C ASP A 19 7.94 6.01 10.99
N VAL A 20 8.04 6.97 10.08
CA VAL A 20 7.99 6.75 8.63
C VAL A 20 9.34 7.08 8.02
N VAL A 21 9.85 6.16 7.21
CA VAL A 21 11.05 6.35 6.39
C VAL A 21 10.62 6.96 5.06
N TYR A 22 11.27 8.04 4.66
CA TYR A 22 11.08 8.74 3.39
C TYR A 22 12.36 8.67 2.58
N ILE A 23 12.23 8.40 1.29
CA ILE A 23 13.29 8.55 0.29
C ILE A 23 12.92 9.71 -0.61
N THR A 24 13.80 10.70 -0.71
CA THR A 24 13.62 11.85 -1.61
C THR A 24 14.66 11.88 -2.71
N ASP A 25 14.42 12.71 -3.71
CA ASP A 25 15.43 13.13 -4.67
C ASP A 25 16.58 13.91 -3.99
N MET A 26 17.63 14.23 -4.76
CA MET A 26 18.81 14.96 -4.24
C MET A 26 18.52 16.36 -3.73
N THR A 27 17.47 17.00 -4.23
CA THR A 27 17.12 18.34 -3.79
C THR A 27 16.34 18.34 -2.49
N SER A 28 15.92 17.16 -2.01
CA SER A 28 15.03 16.98 -0.86
C SER A 28 13.67 17.67 -1.03
N LYS A 29 13.28 18.00 -2.26
CA LYS A 29 12.01 18.69 -2.57
C LYS A 29 10.95 17.73 -3.07
N ARG A 30 11.33 16.52 -3.50
CA ARG A 30 10.40 15.53 -4.02
C ARG A 30 10.59 14.18 -3.34
N GLU A 31 9.53 13.71 -2.71
CA GLU A 31 9.44 12.32 -2.25
C GLU A 31 9.38 11.36 -3.44
N ILE A 32 10.14 10.27 -3.34
CA ILE A 32 10.17 9.16 -4.28
C ILE A 32 9.36 7.99 -3.73
N THR A 33 9.57 7.64 -2.46
CA THR A 33 8.83 6.58 -1.76
C THR A 33 8.92 6.77 -0.26
N CYS A 34 8.00 6.18 0.49
CA CYS A 34 8.06 6.09 1.93
C CYS A 34 7.48 4.77 2.44
N TRP A 35 7.86 4.35 3.64
CA TRP A 35 7.29 3.21 4.33
C TRP A 35 7.35 3.41 5.85
N ALA A 36 6.36 2.87 6.56
CA ALA A 36 6.35 2.92 8.01
C ALA A 36 7.38 1.94 8.60
N LEU A 37 8.06 2.36 9.67
CA LEU A 37 8.90 1.47 10.47
C LEU A 37 8.02 0.46 11.22
N PRO A 38 8.57 -0.73 11.51
CA PRO A 38 7.95 -1.64 12.46
C PRO A 38 7.69 -0.94 13.80
N GLY A 39 6.50 -1.10 14.36
CA GLY A 39 6.06 -0.48 15.61
C GLY A 39 5.29 0.83 15.45
N SER A 40 5.05 1.30 14.22
CA SER A 40 4.36 2.56 13.91
C SER A 40 2.84 2.53 14.09
N GLY A 41 2.27 1.39 14.48
CA GLY A 41 0.81 1.19 14.57
C GLY A 41 0.15 0.87 13.23
N LEU A 42 0.94 0.77 12.15
CA LEU A 42 0.55 0.21 10.85
C LEU A 42 1.11 -1.20 10.66
N ASP A 43 1.54 -1.84 11.75
CA ASP A 43 2.06 -3.19 11.75
C ASP A 43 0.93 -4.18 11.52
N VAL A 44 0.79 -4.60 10.27
CA VAL A 44 -0.08 -5.73 9.95
C VAL A 44 0.62 -6.98 10.47
N GLU A 45 0.00 -7.66 11.42
CA GLU A 45 0.50 -8.94 11.91
C GLU A 45 0.68 -9.89 10.73
N LYS A 46 1.89 -10.44 10.58
CA LYS A 46 2.15 -11.41 9.54
C LYS A 46 1.44 -12.71 9.90
N HIS A 47 0.24 -12.90 9.35
CA HIS A 47 -0.51 -14.12 9.58
C HIS A 47 0.08 -15.27 8.74
N SER A 48 0.43 -16.38 9.40
CA SER A 48 0.81 -17.61 8.70
C SER A 48 -0.42 -18.27 8.07
N ILE A 49 -0.31 -18.74 6.84
CA ILE A 49 -1.38 -19.51 6.22
C ILE A 49 -1.47 -20.85 6.94
N SER A 50 -2.63 -21.17 7.51
CA SER A 50 -2.81 -22.43 8.22
C SER A 50 -2.97 -23.60 7.24
N ALA A 51 -2.56 -24.80 7.64
CA ALA A 51 -2.75 -26.01 6.82
C ALA A 51 -4.23 -26.26 6.46
N LYS A 52 -5.15 -25.86 7.35
CA LYS A 52 -6.59 -25.89 7.09
C LYS A 52 -6.98 -24.92 5.97
N ALA A 53 -6.52 -23.67 6.02
CA ALA A 53 -6.79 -22.68 4.98
C ALA A 53 -6.23 -23.11 3.62
N GLU A 54 -5.06 -23.76 3.59
CA GLU A 54 -4.53 -24.34 2.35
C GLU A 54 -5.40 -25.49 1.81
N ALA A 55 -5.91 -26.35 2.68
CA ALA A 55 -6.78 -27.46 2.28
C ALA A 55 -8.13 -26.94 1.73
N GLU A 56 -8.76 -25.99 2.43
CA GLU A 56 -10.00 -25.32 1.99
C GLU A 56 -9.80 -24.61 0.65
N HIS A 57 -8.67 -23.93 0.46
CA HIS A 57 -8.33 -23.29 -0.81
C HIS A 57 -8.19 -24.31 -1.95
N LYS A 58 -7.50 -25.43 -1.72
CA LYS A 58 -7.34 -26.50 -2.74
C LYS A 58 -8.70 -27.10 -3.12
N GLU A 59 -9.57 -27.32 -2.14
CA GLU A 59 -10.93 -27.81 -2.39
C GLU A 59 -11.75 -26.80 -3.19
N ALA A 60 -11.73 -25.52 -2.80
CA ALA A 60 -12.40 -24.44 -3.52
C ALA A 60 -11.92 -24.35 -4.98
N CYS A 61 -10.60 -24.41 -5.22
CA CYS A 61 -10.03 -24.44 -6.57
C CYS A 61 -10.56 -25.63 -7.39
N ARG A 62 -10.67 -26.83 -6.79
CA ARG A 62 -11.22 -28.01 -7.46
C ARG A 62 -12.68 -27.79 -7.87
N HIS A 63 -13.49 -27.16 -7.04
CA HIS A 63 -14.89 -26.86 -7.35
C HIS A 63 -15.03 -25.80 -8.45
N ILE A 64 -14.31 -24.69 -8.32
CA ILE A 64 -14.33 -23.56 -9.28
C ILE A 64 -13.87 -24.01 -10.68
N LEU A 65 -12.90 -24.91 -10.78
CA LEU A 65 -12.40 -25.39 -12.08
C LEU A 65 -13.38 -26.32 -12.81
N ASN A 66 -14.31 -26.97 -12.10
CA ASN A 66 -15.21 -27.98 -12.67
C ASN A 66 -16.67 -27.50 -12.77
N ASP A 67 -17.05 -26.43 -12.07
CA ASP A 67 -18.39 -25.88 -12.08
C ASP A 67 -18.37 -24.34 -12.08
N ASN A 68 -18.65 -23.76 -13.25
CA ASN A 68 -18.69 -22.30 -13.44
C ASN A 68 -19.84 -21.62 -12.70
N THR A 69 -20.85 -22.37 -12.23
CA THR A 69 -21.96 -21.80 -11.44
C THR A 69 -21.55 -21.49 -10.00
N MET A 70 -20.42 -22.04 -9.53
CA MET A 70 -19.86 -21.77 -8.21
C MET A 70 -18.92 -20.57 -8.17
N TRP A 71 -18.73 -19.88 -9.29
CA TRP A 71 -17.87 -18.69 -9.34
C TRP A 71 -18.49 -17.55 -8.53
N THR A 72 -17.82 -17.17 -7.46
CA THR A 72 -18.16 -15.98 -6.67
C THR A 72 -17.13 -14.89 -6.96
N SER A 73 -17.58 -13.63 -7.04
CA SER A 73 -16.68 -12.49 -7.15
C SER A 73 -16.39 -11.93 -5.77
N HIS A 74 -15.11 -11.80 -5.45
CA HIS A 74 -14.65 -11.00 -4.33
C HIS A 74 -13.74 -9.90 -4.88
N THR A 75 -14.18 -8.65 -4.77
CA THR A 75 -13.44 -7.51 -5.30
C THR A 75 -12.71 -6.81 -4.16
N VAL A 76 -11.38 -6.83 -4.22
CA VAL A 76 -10.53 -6.04 -3.33
C VAL A 76 -10.07 -4.81 -4.11
N ILE A 77 -10.37 -3.63 -3.59
CA ILE A 77 -9.91 -2.35 -4.15
C ILE A 77 -8.80 -1.82 -3.27
N VAL A 78 -7.60 -1.67 -3.84
CA VAL A 78 -6.48 -1.00 -3.18
C VAL A 78 -6.38 0.39 -3.77
N VAL A 79 -6.61 1.39 -2.93
CA VAL A 79 -6.54 2.80 -3.31
C VAL A 79 -5.19 3.35 -2.86
N ASP A 80 -4.35 3.74 -3.83
CA ASP A 80 -3.15 4.52 -3.52
C ASP A 80 -3.57 5.86 -2.89
N GLN A 81 -2.94 6.22 -1.76
CA GLN A 81 -3.14 7.50 -1.08
C GLN A 81 -1.85 8.33 -1.05
N SER A 82 -0.96 8.10 -2.04
CA SER A 82 0.25 8.90 -2.23
C SER A 82 -0.07 10.39 -2.37
N GLY A 83 0.92 11.25 -2.12
CA GLY A 83 0.73 12.71 -2.12
C GLY A 83 0.16 13.27 -3.45
N SER A 84 0.30 12.55 -4.56
CA SER A 84 -0.30 12.93 -5.84
C SER A 84 -1.82 12.90 -5.84
N MET A 85 -2.42 12.11 -4.94
CA MET A 85 -3.86 11.95 -4.82
C MET A 85 -4.54 13.16 -4.16
N ARG A 86 -3.76 14.08 -3.58
CA ARG A 86 -4.25 15.35 -3.03
C ARG A 86 -4.45 16.44 -4.07
N LYS A 87 -4.16 16.18 -5.36
CA LYS A 87 -4.32 17.17 -6.43
C LYS A 87 -5.80 17.44 -6.73
N THR A 88 -6.09 18.68 -7.12
CA THR A 88 -7.43 19.19 -7.42
C THR A 88 -7.63 19.31 -8.93
N ASP A 89 -7.27 18.27 -9.68
CA ASP A 89 -7.29 18.24 -11.15
C ASP A 89 -8.17 17.13 -11.72
N VAL A 90 -9.17 16.72 -10.92
CA VAL A 90 -10.26 15.83 -11.35
C VAL A 90 -11.59 16.53 -11.10
N GLU A 91 -12.57 16.28 -11.96
CA GLU A 91 -13.92 16.79 -11.80
C GLU A 91 -14.71 15.93 -10.80
N GLY A 92 -15.65 16.54 -10.07
CA GLY A 92 -16.51 15.85 -9.11
C GLY A 92 -15.96 15.75 -7.69
N GLY A 93 -14.64 15.65 -7.49
CA GLY A 93 -13.99 15.62 -6.17
C GLY A 93 -13.19 16.89 -5.84
N ALA A 94 -13.02 17.18 -4.55
CA ALA A 94 -12.09 18.24 -4.12
C ALA A 94 -10.63 17.83 -4.38
N THR A 95 -10.33 16.54 -4.21
CA THR A 95 -9.06 15.90 -4.57
C THR A 95 -9.29 14.61 -5.35
N ARG A 96 -8.24 14.06 -5.98
CA ARG A 96 -8.30 12.72 -6.59
C ARG A 96 -8.69 11.64 -5.60
N SER A 97 -8.28 11.73 -4.33
CA SER A 97 -8.70 10.81 -3.28
C SER A 97 -10.20 10.87 -3.01
N ASP A 98 -10.78 12.07 -3.03
CA ASP A 98 -12.22 12.25 -2.78
C ASP A 98 -13.04 11.65 -3.92
N ALA A 99 -12.57 11.81 -5.17
CA ALA A 99 -13.23 11.26 -6.35
C ALA A 99 -13.31 9.73 -6.37
N VAL A 100 -12.51 9.01 -5.56
CA VAL A 100 -12.61 7.54 -5.46
C VAL A 100 -13.88 7.10 -4.73
N TRP A 101 -14.46 7.97 -3.89
CA TRP A 101 -15.57 7.65 -2.99
C TRP A 101 -16.89 8.33 -3.36
N LEU A 102 -16.93 9.04 -4.49
CA LEU A 102 -18.11 9.70 -5.04
C LEU A 102 -18.78 8.83 -6.10
#